data_AF-A0A969I1N7-F1
#
_entry.id   AF-A0A969I1N7-F1
#
_cell.length_a   1.000
_cell.length_b   1.000
_cell.length_c   1.000
_cell.angle_alpha   90.00
_cell.angle_beta   90.00
_cell.angle_gamma   90.00
#
_symmetry.space_group_name_H-M   'P 1'
#
loop_
_entity.id
_entity.type
_entity.pdbx_description
1 polymer ?
#
loop_
_entity_poly.entity_id
_entity_poly.type
_entity_poly.pdbx_seq_one_letter_code
_entity_poly.pdbx_strand_id
1 'polypeptide(L)'
;MRDLQVQWKSCGTLVGATAKKCHECGTNISFSMAAVSRSIGEAVPQESPVTYFILAANFMLFTVCLAATGQLTGQFSLWGGIDSGVLTRLGARSTSLILQGELWRLVMPIFLHGGLMHIGMNMFGLKNL
;
A
#
# COMPACT_ATOMS: atom_id res chain seq x y z
N MET A 1 -42.82 -12.87 -6.05
CA MET A 1 -41.50 -12.32 -5.68
C MET A 1 -40.93 -13.27 -4.64
N ARG A 2 -39.87 -14.02 -4.98
CA ARG A 2 -39.30 -15.03 -4.07
C ARG A 2 -38.32 -14.31 -3.14
N ASP A 3 -38.62 -14.29 -1.85
CA ASP A 3 -37.72 -13.76 -0.84
C ASP A 3 -36.40 -14.53 -0.92
N LEU A 4 -35.31 -13.82 -1.27
CA LEU A 4 -33.97 -14.39 -1.31
C LEU A 4 -33.57 -14.73 0.13
N GLN A 5 -33.62 -16.01 0.47
CA GLN A 5 -33.15 -16.54 1.74
C GLN A 5 -31.70 -16.99 1.59
N VAL A 6 -30.84 -16.62 2.52
CA VAL A 6 -29.44 -17.06 2.59
C VAL A 6 -29.22 -17.87 3.85
N GLN A 7 -28.40 -18.91 3.74
CA GLN A 7 -28.06 -19.75 4.88
C GLN A 7 -26.94 -19.11 5.71
N TRP A 8 -27.18 -18.88 7.00
CA TRP A 8 -26.16 -18.30 7.88
C TRP A 8 -25.12 -19.35 8.30
N LYS A 9 -23.83 -19.08 8.09
CA LYS A 9 -22.75 -20.03 8.44
C LYS A 9 -22.62 -20.35 9.93
N SER A 10 -23.12 -19.50 10.83
CA SER A 10 -22.95 -19.69 12.27
C SER A 10 -23.98 -20.65 12.89
N CYS A 11 -25.21 -20.68 12.36
CA CYS A 11 -26.31 -21.49 12.91
C CYS A 11 -26.97 -22.41 11.88
N GLY A 12 -26.67 -22.25 10.59
CA GLY A 12 -27.27 -23.02 9.51
C GLY A 12 -28.71 -22.62 9.15
N THR A 13 -29.31 -21.65 9.84
CA THR A 13 -30.69 -21.20 9.60
C THR A 13 -30.80 -20.36 8.33
N LEU A 14 -31.92 -20.50 7.62
CA LEU A 14 -32.30 -19.67 6.48
C LEU A 14 -32.95 -18.37 6.97
N VAL A 15 -32.38 -17.25 6.57
CA VAL A 15 -32.88 -15.90 6.91
C VAL A 15 -32.91 -15.03 5.66
N GLY A 16 -33.67 -13.94 5.70
CA GLY A 16 -33.71 -12.98 4.60
C GLY A 16 -32.32 -12.41 4.30
N ALA A 17 -31.97 -12.31 3.01
CA ALA A 17 -30.65 -11.83 2.55
C ALA A 17 -30.24 -10.44 3.09
N THR A 18 -31.20 -9.64 3.54
CA THR A 18 -31.01 -8.30 4.10
C THR A 18 -30.93 -8.25 5.64
N ALA A 19 -31.05 -9.38 6.33
CA ALA A 19 -30.97 -9.43 7.79
C ALA A 19 -29.53 -9.20 8.27
N LYS A 20 -29.30 -8.15 9.09
CA LYS A 20 -27.99 -7.84 9.69
C LYS A 20 -27.73 -8.60 11.00
N LYS A 21 -28.79 -9.09 11.64
CA LYS A 21 -28.74 -9.85 12.88
C LYS A 21 -29.58 -11.11 12.73
N CYS A 22 -29.01 -12.23 13.15
CA CYS A 22 -29.70 -13.51 13.25
C CYS A 22 -30.68 -13.48 14.43
N HIS A 23 -31.96 -13.72 14.19
CA HIS A 23 -32.97 -13.74 15.26
C HIS A 23 -32.89 -15.01 16.11
N GLU A 24 -32.48 -16.14 15.54
CA GLU A 24 -32.31 -17.42 16.26
C GLU A 24 -31.01 -17.46 17.07
N CYS A 25 -29.91 -17.01 16.48
CA CYS A 25 -28.56 -17.18 17.02
C CYS A 25 -27.91 -15.89 17.54
N GLY A 26 -28.59 -14.75 17.39
CA GLY A 26 -28.13 -13.45 17.88
C GLY A 26 -26.87 -12.87 17.21
N THR A 27 -26.24 -13.60 16.28
CA THR A 27 -24.99 -13.21 15.64
C THR A 27 -25.22 -11.99 14.73
N ASN A 28 -24.38 -10.98 14.90
CA ASN A 28 -24.45 -9.73 14.14
C ASN A 28 -23.34 -9.73 13.08
N ILE A 29 -23.70 -9.59 11.81
CA ILE A 29 -22.74 -9.49 10.69
C ILE A 29 -22.38 -8.04 10.35
N SER A 30 -22.74 -7.09 11.20
CA SER A 30 -22.30 -5.70 11.13
C SER A 30 -20.78 -5.65 11.20
N PHE A 31 -20.16 -5.67 10.03
CA PHE A 31 -18.73 -5.51 9.82
C PHE A 31 -17.86 -6.59 10.49
N SER A 32 -17.88 -7.79 9.92
CA SER A 32 -16.99 -8.86 10.36
C SER A 32 -15.54 -8.55 9.95
N MET A 33 -14.66 -8.35 10.93
CA MET A 33 -13.21 -8.34 10.75
C MET A 33 -12.69 -9.60 10.03
N ALA A 34 -13.44 -10.71 10.09
CA ALA A 34 -13.12 -11.94 9.35
C ALA A 34 -13.44 -11.86 7.85
N ALA A 35 -14.36 -10.97 7.43
CA ALA A 35 -14.62 -10.68 6.03
C ALA A 35 -13.56 -9.71 5.47
N VAL A 36 -13.19 -8.69 6.27
CA VAL A 36 -12.05 -7.82 5.96
C VAL A 36 -10.79 -8.66 5.85
N SER A 37 -10.47 -9.51 6.84
CA SER A 37 -9.29 -10.37 6.82
C SER A 37 -9.22 -11.32 5.62
N ARG A 38 -10.37 -11.78 5.11
CA ARG A 38 -10.47 -12.54 3.87
C ARG A 38 -10.22 -11.70 2.64
N SER A 39 -10.78 -10.49 2.53
CA SER A 39 -10.54 -9.62 1.38
C SER A 39 -9.10 -9.11 1.30
N ILE A 40 -8.43 -8.84 2.44
CA ILE A 40 -6.98 -8.60 2.44
C ILE A 40 -6.21 -9.89 2.16
N GLY A 41 -6.61 -11.05 2.71
CA GLY A 41 -5.95 -12.33 2.42
C GLY A 41 -6.07 -12.79 0.95
N GLU A 42 -7.09 -12.33 0.23
CA GLU A 42 -7.33 -12.64 -1.18
C GLU A 42 -6.67 -11.63 -2.13
N ALA A 43 -6.44 -10.39 -1.68
CA ALA A 43 -5.64 -9.38 -2.40
C ALA A 43 -4.14 -9.56 -2.19
N VAL A 44 -3.73 -10.46 -1.30
CA VAL A 44 -2.37 -10.68 -0.85
C VAL A 44 -1.91 -12.03 -1.40
N PRO A 45 -1.33 -12.06 -2.61
CA PRO A 45 -0.97 -13.32 -3.24
C PRO A 45 0.18 -13.99 -2.50
N GLN A 46 0.16 -15.33 -2.46
CA GLN A 46 1.14 -16.20 -1.80
C GLN A 46 2.51 -16.16 -2.52
N GLU A 47 3.12 -14.98 -2.60
CA GLU A 47 4.44 -14.78 -3.16
C GLU A 47 5.50 -14.92 -2.06
N SER A 48 6.72 -15.29 -2.43
CA SER A 48 7.85 -15.54 -1.51
C SER A 48 7.96 -14.50 -0.37
N PRO A 49 8.39 -14.90 0.86
CA PRO A 49 8.51 -13.99 2.01
C PRO A 49 9.39 -12.76 1.74
N VAL A 50 10.28 -12.85 0.76
CA VAL A 50 11.15 -11.75 0.31
C VAL A 50 10.34 -10.60 -0.33
N THR A 51 9.30 -10.92 -1.09
CA THR A 51 8.45 -9.91 -1.75
C THR A 51 7.73 -9.03 -0.72
N TYR A 52 7.23 -9.64 0.35
CA TYR A 52 6.61 -8.93 1.47
C TYR A 52 7.59 -8.01 2.18
N PHE A 53 8.82 -8.48 2.41
CA PHE A 53 9.85 -7.68 3.03
C PHE A 53 10.18 -6.44 2.18
N ILE A 54 10.36 -6.63 0.88
CA ILE A 54 10.63 -5.53 -0.06
C ILE A 54 9.44 -4.55 -0.12
N LEU A 55 8.21 -5.05 -0.17
CA LEU A 55 7.01 -4.21 -0.20
C LEU A 55 6.85 -3.39 1.09
N ALA A 56 7.05 -4.01 2.25
CA ALA A 56 7.00 -3.34 3.54
C ALA A 56 8.09 -2.26 3.66
N ALA A 57 9.32 -2.57 3.24
CA ALA A 57 10.43 -1.61 3.23
C ALA A 57 10.14 -0.40 2.31
N ASN A 58 9.58 -0.64 1.12
CA ASN A 58 9.16 0.44 0.22
C ASN A 58 8.08 1.34 0.84
N PHE A 59 7.05 0.74 1.44
CA PHE A 59 5.96 1.51 2.05
C PHE A 59 6.45 2.34 3.24
N MET A 60 7.33 1.76 4.07
CA MET A 60 7.97 2.44 5.20
C MET A 60 8.81 3.63 4.74
N LEU A 61 9.68 3.44 3.74
CA LEU A 61 10.54 4.52 3.23
C LEU A 61 9.71 5.61 2.55
N PHE A 62 8.65 5.25 1.81
CA PHE A 62 7.74 6.22 1.23
C PHE A 62 7.02 7.08 2.29
N THR A 63 6.56 6.48 3.39
CA THR A 63 5.95 7.23 4.49
C THR A 63 6.95 8.16 5.19
N VAL A 64 8.20 7.73 5.36
CA VAL A 64 9.28 8.58 5.88
C VAL A 64 9.55 9.78 4.95
N CYS A 65 9.68 9.55 3.64
CA CYS A 65 9.85 10.62 2.65
C CYS A 65 8.70 11.62 2.66
N LEU A 66 7.46 11.13 2.73
CA LEU A 66 6.24 11.94 2.76
C LEU A 66 6.16 12.77 4.04
N ALA A 67 6.46 12.17 5.19
CA ALA A 67 6.49 12.86 6.48
C ALA A 67 7.58 13.94 6.53
N ALA A 68 8.81 13.59 6.10
CA ALA A 68 9.93 14.52 6.06
C ALA A 68 9.68 15.69 5.10
N THR A 69 9.04 15.43 3.96
CA THR A 69 8.64 16.49 3.02
C THR A 69 7.56 17.38 3.64
N GLY A 70 6.50 16.80 4.21
CA GLY A 70 5.43 17.56 4.85
C GLY A 70 5.92 18.41 6.02
N GLN A 71 6.94 17.97 6.75
CA GLN A 71 7.60 18.77 7.79
C GLN A 71 8.35 19.99 7.23
N LEU A 72 8.95 19.86 6.04
CA LEU A 72 9.76 20.92 5.44
C LEU A 72 8.95 21.90 4.60
N THR A 73 7.95 21.42 3.86
CA THR A 73 7.17 22.23 2.91
C THR A 73 5.74 22.53 3.38
N GLY A 74 5.27 21.86 4.44
CA GLY A 74 3.87 21.93 4.89
C GLY A 74 2.89 21.25 3.94
N GLN A 75 3.39 20.57 2.89
CA GLN A 75 2.56 19.97 1.85
C GLN A 75 2.73 18.46 1.81
N PHE A 76 1.60 17.75 1.72
CA PHE A 76 1.55 16.31 1.55
C PHE A 76 0.99 15.98 0.17
N SER A 77 1.86 15.52 -0.74
CA SER A 77 1.46 15.07 -2.06
C SER A 77 1.85 13.62 -2.28
N LEU A 78 0.84 12.77 -2.47
CA LEU A 78 1.02 11.35 -2.81
C LEU A 78 1.33 11.15 -4.31
N TRP A 79 0.92 12.08 -5.15
CA TRP A 79 1.01 11.98 -6.62
C TRP A 79 2.39 12.39 -7.16
N GLY A 80 3.03 13.32 -6.47
CA GLY A 80 4.31 13.89 -6.84
C GLY A 80 4.50 15.21 -6.11
N GLY A 81 5.65 15.37 -5.46
CA GLY A 81 5.91 16.53 -4.61
C GLY A 81 6.84 16.26 -3.44
N ILE A 82 7.47 15.07 -3.40
CA ILE A 82 8.54 14.81 -2.44
C ILE A 82 9.74 15.66 -2.83
N ASP A 83 10.25 16.44 -1.87
CA ASP A 83 11.35 17.37 -2.09
C ASP A 83 12.63 16.64 -2.50
N SER A 84 13.33 17.16 -3.51
CA SER A 84 14.55 16.56 -4.04
C SER A 84 15.72 16.61 -3.03
N GLY A 85 15.72 17.60 -2.14
CA GLY A 85 16.65 17.70 -1.02
C GLY A 85 16.43 16.60 0.01
N VAL A 86 15.17 16.28 0.35
CA VAL A 86 14.82 15.13 1.22
C VAL A 86 15.27 13.83 0.59
N LEU A 87 14.99 13.61 -0.69
CA LEU A 87 15.44 12.43 -1.42
C LEU A 87 16.96 12.29 -1.40
N THR A 88 17.68 13.39 -1.66
CA THR A 88 19.14 13.41 -1.65
C THR A 88 19.71 13.09 -0.26
N ARG A 89 19.08 13.58 0.81
CA ARG A 89 19.48 13.24 2.18
C ARG A 89 19.20 11.77 2.53
N LEU A 90 18.08 11.21 2.07
CA LEU A 90 17.71 9.82 2.30
C LEU A 90 18.49 8.81 1.43
N GLY A 91 19.33 9.29 0.52
CA GLY A 91 20.24 8.43 -0.24
C GLY A 91 19.95 8.38 -1.74
N ALA A 92 19.27 9.38 -2.31
CA ALA A 92 19.15 9.48 -3.75
C ALA A 92 20.54 9.52 -4.41
N ARG A 93 20.58 9.02 -5.65
CA ARG A 93 21.80 8.84 -6.42
C ARG A 93 22.49 10.18 -6.62
N SER A 94 23.70 10.31 -6.07
CA SER A 94 24.57 11.47 -6.29
C SER A 94 25.97 10.98 -6.62
N THR A 95 26.42 11.23 -7.85
CA THR A 95 27.71 10.73 -8.36
C THR A 95 28.89 11.27 -7.56
N SER A 96 28.85 12.53 -7.10
CA SER A 96 29.90 13.12 -6.27
C SER A 96 30.00 12.44 -4.90
N LEU A 97 28.88 12.13 -4.27
CA LEU A 97 28.83 11.47 -2.95
C LEU A 97 29.20 9.98 -3.03
N ILE A 98 28.86 9.31 -4.14
CA ILE A 98 29.31 7.93 -4.40
C ILE A 98 30.84 7.86 -4.54
N LEU A 99 31.44 8.83 -5.25
CA LEU A 99 32.90 8.94 -5.37
C LEU A 99 33.60 9.24 -4.02
N GLN A 100 32.85 9.74 -3.04
CA GLN A 100 33.32 9.96 -1.66
C GLN A 100 33.16 8.73 -0.76
N GLY A 101 32.69 7.59 -1.31
CA GLY A 101 32.58 6.32 -0.58
C GLY A 101 31.17 5.96 -0.11
N GLU A 102 30.15 6.77 -0.41
CA GLU A 102 28.76 6.50 0.00
C GLU A 102 28.07 5.46 -0.91
N LEU A 103 28.56 4.21 -0.90
CA LEU A 103 28.09 3.11 -1.77
C LEU A 103 26.61 2.73 -1.55
N TRP A 104 26.05 3.00 -0.36
CA TRP A 104 24.63 2.75 -0.08
C TRP A 104 23.69 3.57 -0.99
N ARG A 105 24.16 4.68 -1.56
CA ARG A 105 23.42 5.47 -2.57
C ARG A 105 23.19 4.73 -3.89
N LEU A 106 23.80 3.57 -4.10
CA LEU A 106 23.50 2.72 -5.26
C LEU A 106 22.26 1.84 -5.01
N VAL A 107 21.98 1.51 -3.75
CA VAL A 107 20.88 0.61 -3.36
C VAL A 107 19.65 1.41 -2.91
N MET A 108 19.84 2.48 -2.15
CA MET A 108 18.75 3.30 -1.61
C MET A 108 17.77 3.87 -2.68
N PRO A 109 18.22 4.29 -3.89
CA PRO A 109 17.30 4.76 -4.93
C PRO A 109 16.30 3.72 -5.42
N ILE A 110 16.53 2.42 -5.17
CA ILE A 110 15.59 1.34 -5.53
C ILE A 110 14.30 1.45 -4.69
N PHE A 111 14.42 1.96 -3.46
CA PHE A 111 13.30 2.08 -2.53
C PHE A 111 12.73 3.50 -2.44
N LEU A 112 13.52 4.51 -2.83
CA LEU A 112 13.12 5.92 -2.78
C LEU A 112 12.26 6.28 -3.99
N HIS A 113 10.96 6.46 -3.74
CA HIS A 113 10.01 6.91 -4.74
C HIS A 113 9.68 8.39 -4.53
N GLY A 114 9.85 9.22 -5.57
CA GLY A 114 9.50 10.65 -5.54
C GLY A 114 8.01 10.96 -5.75
N GLY A 115 7.19 9.92 -5.91
CA GLY A 115 5.75 9.96 -6.22
C GLY A 115 5.39 9.06 -7.40
N LEU A 116 4.09 8.83 -7.62
CA LEU A 116 3.58 8.04 -8.77
C LEU A 116 4.05 8.59 -10.13
N MET A 117 4.24 9.92 -10.22
CA MET A 117 4.73 10.63 -11.40
C MET A 117 6.08 10.10 -11.91
N HIS A 118 6.99 9.68 -11.03
CA HIS A 118 8.32 9.16 -11.41
C HIS A 118 8.23 7.87 -12.24
N ILE A 119 7.28 6.99 -11.92
CA ILE A 119 7.02 5.76 -12.67
C ILE A 119 6.37 6.11 -14.02
N GLY A 120 5.44 7.07 -14.04
CA GLY A 120 4.79 7.55 -15.25
C GLY A 120 5.75 8.18 -16.26
N MET A 121 6.70 9.01 -15.82
CA MET A 121 7.72 9.61 -16.70
C MET A 121 8.69 8.58 -17.28
N ASN A 122 9.09 7.57 -16.50
CA ASN A 122 9.92 6.48 -17.02
C ASN A 122 9.21 5.70 -18.14
N MET A 123 7.91 5.46 -18.00
CA MET A 123 7.11 4.80 -19.05
C MET A 123 6.87 5.71 -20.26
N PHE A 124 6.71 7.02 -20.07
CA PHE A 124 6.60 7.99 -21.17
C PHE A 124 7.91 8.10 -21.96
N GLY A 125 9.06 8.07 -21.29
CA GLY A 125 10.38 8.09 -21.95
C GLY A 125 10.64 6.86 -22.82
N LEU A 126 10.17 5.68 -22.41
CA LEU A 126 10.33 4.44 -23.18
C LEU A 126 9.39 4.35 -24.40
N LYS A 127 8.22 4.99 -24.37
CA LYS A 127 7.27 5.02 -25.50
C LYS A 127 7.65 5.99 -26.63
N ASN A 128 8.70 6.81 -26.46
CA ASN A 128 9.17 7.78 -27.44
C ASN A 128 10.53 7.40 -28.07
N LEU A 129 10.91 6.12 -27.99
CA LEU A 129 12.00 5.48 -28.75
C LEU A 129 11.37 4.51 -29.77
#